data_AF-A0A179I8S4-F1
#
_entry.id   AF-A0A179I8S4-F1
#
_cell.length_a   1.000
_cell.length_b   1.000
_cell.length_c   1.000
_cell.angle_alpha   90.00
_cell.angle_beta   90.00
_cell.angle_gamma   90.00
#
_symmetry.space_group_name_H-M   'P 1'
#
loop_
_entity.id
_entity.type
_entity.pdbx_description
1 polymer ?
#
loop_
_entity_poly.entity_id
_entity_poly.type
_entity_poly.pdbx_seq_one_letter_code
_entity_poly.pdbx_strand_id
1 'polypeptide(L)'
;MLALAIGLPVSMLVDDIPKEAPVYLNIPGDLWLRTYAASQEATPPLEGVVQQMFQSFVPDNIAYAVADNQLLAVLVVSIVVGYLVEDESSSILRAAREVERMVTIVVTFIIQCSALGVFSLILSNILKLDPATMGRNLGVLIASTLSSMAIHLFVAVPIIFFALTRMNPYVYWLKNSRAWITAWGSASSAATLSISLDCARDRGISKTVRSFSVPLGCLINMDGTAIYFPIVVVFLARTQGMTLSVVDYVIITAAATLSSIGTTPIPSSSLALSIMIAGLVGVPVTGMMGVVFAIDWLLDRFRTALNVSGDLFGAMVVYKKTGIEDETEDDLVMEGQPMQEEAPRYNRSMA
;
A
#
# COMPACT_ATOMS: atom_id res chain seq x y z
N MET A 1 0.52 13.94 -1.39
CA MET A 1 0.35 15.39 -1.09
C MET A 1 -0.42 15.64 0.21
N LEU A 2 -1.69 15.25 0.34
CA LEU A 2 -2.48 15.51 1.57
C LEU A 2 -1.94 14.77 2.81
N ALA A 3 -1.54 13.51 2.65
CA ALA A 3 -0.92 12.71 3.70
C ALA A 3 0.37 13.38 4.24
N LEU A 4 1.18 13.94 3.34
CA LEU A 4 2.41 14.67 3.66
C LEU A 4 2.16 16.02 4.33
N ALA A 5 1.11 16.73 3.89
CA ALA A 5 0.68 18.00 4.48
C ALA A 5 0.20 17.86 5.93
N ILE A 6 -0.11 16.64 6.39
CA ILE A 6 -0.48 16.32 7.78
C ILE A 6 0.75 15.87 8.59
N GLY A 7 1.62 15.05 8.00
CA GLY A 7 2.84 14.56 8.67
C GLY A 7 3.85 15.67 9.01
N LEU A 8 4.03 16.65 8.13
CA LEU A 8 4.98 17.76 8.35
C LEU A 8 4.60 18.63 9.56
N PRO A 9 3.38 19.20 9.67
CA PRO A 9 3.02 20.07 10.78
C PRO A 9 3.03 19.36 12.14
N VAL A 10 2.63 18.09 12.20
CA VAL A 10 2.67 17.30 13.44
C VAL A 10 4.12 17.06 13.88
N SER A 11 5.04 16.83 12.94
CA SER A 11 6.47 16.74 13.25
C SER A 11 7.09 18.08 13.70
N MET A 12 6.48 19.21 13.32
CA MET A 12 6.92 20.55 13.71
C MET A 12 6.41 20.99 15.09
N LEU A 13 5.32 20.39 15.60
CA LEU A 13 4.76 20.70 16.92
C LEU A 13 5.52 20.04 18.09
N VAL A 14 6.56 19.27 17.80
CA VAL A 14 7.41 18.68 18.83
C VAL A 14 8.63 19.56 19.05
N ASP A 15 8.43 20.62 19.82
CA ASP A 15 9.42 21.70 20.00
C ASP A 15 10.66 21.32 20.82
N ASP A 16 10.59 20.27 21.67
CA ASP A 16 11.68 19.90 22.57
C ASP A 16 12.10 18.43 22.42
N ILE A 17 13.04 18.21 21.51
CA ILE A 17 13.97 17.06 21.59
C ILE A 17 15.14 17.51 22.48
N PRO A 18 15.29 16.96 23.71
CA PRO A 18 16.39 17.33 24.59
C PRO A 18 17.75 17.08 23.92
N LYS A 19 18.73 17.96 24.18
CA LYS A 19 20.10 17.91 23.63
C LYS A 19 20.98 16.83 24.27
N GLU A 20 20.45 15.63 24.43
CA GLU A 20 21.13 14.49 25.04
C GLU A 20 21.10 13.31 24.05
N ALA A 21 21.98 13.38 23.06
CA ALA A 21 22.51 12.21 22.38
C ALA A 21 24.03 12.37 22.41
N PRO A 22 24.76 11.54 23.17
CA PRO A 22 24.81 10.11 22.92
C PRO A 22 24.86 9.26 24.20
N VAL A 23 25.02 7.95 24.01
CA VAL A 23 25.32 6.89 25.00
C VAL A 23 24.07 6.19 25.54
N TYR A 24 24.18 4.87 25.62
CA TYR A 24 23.18 3.88 26.05
C TYR A 24 22.20 3.39 24.99
N LEU A 25 22.73 2.69 23.99
CA LEU A 25 22.05 1.50 23.49
C LEU A 25 23.10 0.68 22.76
N ASN A 26 23.69 -0.26 23.50
CA ASN A 26 24.60 -1.27 22.96
C ASN A 26 23.76 -2.26 22.13
N ILE A 27 23.19 -1.80 21.00
CA ILE A 27 22.29 -2.59 20.14
C ILE A 27 23.17 -3.55 19.33
N PRO A 28 23.06 -4.88 19.54
CA PRO A 28 23.70 -5.83 18.66
C PRO A 28 22.86 -5.91 17.38
N GLY A 29 23.46 -5.57 16.25
CA GLY A 29 22.83 -5.74 14.95
C GLY A 29 23.66 -5.12 13.85
N ASP A 30 24.24 -5.96 13.01
CA ASP A 30 24.90 -5.61 11.76
C ASP A 30 23.90 -5.20 10.65
N LEU A 31 22.58 -5.30 10.90
CA LEU A 31 21.54 -4.95 9.95
C LEU A 31 21.56 -3.47 9.55
N TRP A 32 21.74 -2.54 10.50
CA TRP A 32 21.84 -1.10 10.16
C TRP A 32 23.14 -0.78 9.42
N LEU A 33 24.24 -1.47 9.73
CA LEU A 33 25.51 -1.35 9.01
C LEU A 33 25.39 -1.87 7.58
N ARG A 34 24.63 -2.96 7.37
CA ARG A 34 24.35 -3.51 6.03
C ARG A 34 23.43 -2.60 5.22
N THR A 35 22.39 -2.01 5.81
CA THR A 35 21.54 -1.02 5.13
C THR A 35 22.28 0.29 4.89
N TYR A 36 23.14 0.73 5.81
CA TYR A 36 24.03 1.88 5.63
C TYR A 36 25.06 1.63 4.52
N ALA A 37 25.68 0.45 4.48
CA ALA A 37 26.60 0.04 3.43
C ALA A 37 25.89 -0.08 2.06
N ALA A 38 24.67 -0.63 2.02
CA ALA A 38 23.83 -0.66 0.83
C ALA A 38 23.38 0.75 0.40
N SER A 39 23.20 1.68 1.33
CA SER A 39 22.89 3.08 1.04
C SER A 39 24.11 3.94 0.64
N GLN A 40 25.32 3.42 0.83
CA GLN A 40 26.55 4.01 0.31
C GLN A 40 26.81 3.64 -1.16
N GLU A 41 26.07 2.69 -1.73
CA GLU A 41 25.90 2.65 -3.18
C GLU A 41 25.20 3.95 -3.59
N ALA A 42 25.80 4.65 -4.56
CA ALA A 42 25.49 6.03 -4.90
C ALA A 42 23.99 6.33 -4.82
N THR A 43 23.61 7.24 -3.92
CA THR A 43 22.23 7.71 -3.77
C THR A 43 21.76 8.12 -5.18
N PRO A 44 20.82 7.39 -5.80
CA PRO A 44 20.47 7.68 -7.17
C PRO A 44 19.94 9.13 -7.20
N PRO A 45 20.40 9.97 -8.13
CA PRO A 45 19.82 11.29 -8.30
C PRO A 45 18.31 11.13 -8.54
N LEU A 46 17.52 12.20 -8.31
CA LEU A 46 16.05 12.11 -8.38
C LEU A 46 15.57 11.51 -9.73
N GLU A 47 16.32 11.76 -10.80
CA GLU A 47 16.17 11.14 -12.12
C GLU A 47 16.29 9.60 -12.09
N GLY A 48 17.21 9.03 -11.32
CA GLY A 48 17.40 7.58 -11.15
C GLY A 48 16.25 6.91 -10.40
N VAL A 49 15.65 7.59 -9.42
CA VAL A 49 14.44 7.09 -8.73
C VAL A 49 13.25 7.06 -9.70
N VAL A 50 13.09 8.13 -10.48
CA VAL A 50 12.04 8.20 -11.51
C VAL A 50 12.27 7.13 -12.59
N GLN A 51 13.51 6.96 -13.04
CA GLN A 51 13.86 5.94 -14.03
C GLN A 51 13.59 4.52 -13.52
N GLN A 52 13.98 4.19 -12.28
CA GLN A 52 13.68 2.90 -11.66
C GLN A 52 12.17 2.66 -11.50
N MET A 53 11.42 3.71 -11.15
CA MET A 53 9.96 3.63 -11.10
C MET A 53 9.40 3.27 -12.49
N PHE A 54 9.85 3.93 -13.56
CA PHE A 54 9.41 3.62 -14.93
C PHE A 54 9.82 2.22 -15.39
N GLN A 55 11.04 1.78 -15.07
CA GLN A 55 11.52 0.43 -15.37
C GLN A 55 10.72 -0.64 -14.63
N SER A 56 10.14 -0.33 -13.46
CA SER A 56 9.30 -1.26 -12.70
C SER A 56 7.94 -1.55 -13.35
N PHE A 57 7.50 -0.77 -14.34
CA PHE A 57 6.24 -1.03 -15.06
C PHE A 57 6.39 -2.06 -16.18
N VAL A 58 7.56 -2.10 -16.84
CA VAL A 58 7.79 -2.94 -18.03
C VAL A 58 8.92 -3.91 -17.71
N PRO A 59 8.62 -5.19 -17.44
CA PRO A 59 9.66 -6.15 -17.11
C PRO A 59 10.43 -6.54 -18.38
N ASP A 60 11.75 -6.68 -18.24
CA ASP A 60 12.58 -7.27 -19.31
C ASP A 60 12.21 -8.74 -19.56
N ASN A 61 11.67 -9.42 -18.54
CA ASN A 61 11.23 -10.81 -18.61
C ASN A 61 10.02 -11.07 -17.69
N ILE A 62 8.91 -11.49 -18.30
CA ILE A 62 7.64 -11.73 -17.58
C ILE A 62 7.74 -12.91 -16.61
N ALA A 63 8.40 -14.01 -17.00
CA ALA A 63 8.54 -15.19 -16.15
C ALA A 63 9.38 -14.87 -14.90
N TYR A 64 10.43 -14.06 -15.08
CA TYR A 64 11.23 -13.56 -13.96
C TYR A 64 10.41 -12.62 -13.07
N ALA A 65 9.64 -11.70 -13.65
CA ALA A 65 8.79 -10.77 -12.90
C ALA A 65 7.78 -11.49 -11.99
N VAL A 66 7.19 -12.60 -12.47
CA VAL A 66 6.30 -13.44 -11.67
C VAL A 66 7.06 -14.18 -10.57
N ALA A 67 8.25 -14.70 -10.85
CA ALA A 67 9.04 -15.45 -9.88
C ALA A 67 9.63 -14.58 -8.76
N ASP A 68 9.97 -13.32 -9.07
CA ASP A 68 10.65 -12.39 -8.17
C ASP A 68 9.68 -11.40 -7.48
N ASN A 69 8.37 -11.67 -7.51
CA ASN A 69 7.33 -10.83 -6.90
C ASN A 69 7.32 -9.37 -7.40
N GLN A 70 7.62 -9.14 -8.68
CA GLN A 70 7.49 -7.81 -9.30
C GLN A 70 6.02 -7.50 -9.63
N LEU A 71 5.21 -7.31 -8.59
CA LEU A 71 3.76 -7.25 -8.66
C LEU A 71 3.24 -6.15 -9.62
N LEU A 72 3.91 -5.00 -9.73
CA LEU A 72 3.52 -3.92 -10.64
C LEU A 72 3.70 -4.30 -12.11
N ALA A 73 4.86 -4.86 -12.45
CA ALA A 73 5.11 -5.39 -13.78
C ALA A 73 4.10 -6.49 -14.16
N VAL A 74 3.84 -7.42 -13.23
CA VAL A 74 2.83 -8.48 -13.42
C VAL A 74 1.44 -7.89 -13.64
N LEU A 75 1.05 -6.84 -12.91
CA LEU A 75 -0.24 -6.17 -13.05
C LEU A 75 -0.39 -5.49 -14.41
N VAL A 76 0.62 -4.72 -14.86
CA VAL A 76 0.61 -4.05 -16.16
C VAL A 76 0.49 -5.08 -17.29
N VAL A 77 1.31 -6.13 -17.25
CA VAL A 77 1.26 -7.22 -18.22
C VAL A 77 -0.11 -7.91 -18.21
N SER A 78 -0.68 -8.16 -17.03
CA SER A 78 -2.00 -8.80 -16.91
C SER A 78 -3.12 -7.96 -17.54
N ILE A 79 -3.07 -6.63 -17.42
CA ILE A 79 -4.04 -5.72 -18.05
C ILE A 79 -3.88 -5.76 -19.57
N VAL A 80 -2.65 -5.69 -20.09
CA VAL A 80 -2.39 -5.75 -21.53
C VAL A 80 -2.84 -7.08 -22.11
N VAL A 81 -2.49 -8.20 -21.47
CA VAL A 81 -2.93 -9.54 -21.89
C VAL A 81 -4.44 -9.65 -21.83
N GLY A 82 -5.07 -9.18 -20.75
CA GLY A 82 -6.52 -9.17 -20.61
C GLY A 82 -7.23 -8.37 -21.71
N TYR A 83 -6.68 -7.21 -22.09
CA TYR A 83 -7.22 -6.40 -23.18
C TYR A 83 -7.07 -7.04 -24.56
N LEU A 84 -6.00 -7.81 -24.78
CA LEU A 84 -5.74 -8.51 -26.05
C LEU A 84 -6.55 -9.80 -26.22
N VAL A 85 -7.24 -10.28 -25.17
CA VAL A 85 -8.16 -11.41 -25.30
C VAL A 85 -9.50 -10.90 -25.83
N GLU A 86 -9.73 -11.12 -27.13
CA GLU A 86 -10.92 -10.63 -27.83
C GLU A 86 -12.19 -11.46 -27.58
N ASP A 87 -12.05 -12.74 -27.20
CA ASP A 87 -13.16 -13.67 -27.03
C ASP A 87 -13.30 -14.15 -25.57
N GLU A 88 -14.47 -13.91 -24.99
CA GLU A 88 -14.94 -14.43 -23.69
C GLU A 88 -14.78 -15.95 -23.57
N SER A 89 -14.91 -16.68 -24.69
CA SER A 89 -14.80 -18.14 -24.77
C SER A 89 -13.36 -18.65 -24.85
N SER A 90 -12.37 -17.75 -24.88
CA SER A 90 -10.95 -18.09 -24.98
C SER A 90 -10.51 -19.08 -23.90
N SER A 91 -9.83 -20.14 -24.34
CA SER A 91 -9.23 -21.14 -23.43
C SER A 91 -8.27 -20.50 -22.41
N ILE A 92 -7.60 -19.40 -22.78
CA ILE A 92 -6.68 -18.66 -21.90
C ILE A 92 -7.47 -18.00 -20.77
N LEU A 93 -8.58 -17.33 -21.10
CA LEU A 93 -9.43 -16.68 -20.10
C LEU A 93 -10.08 -17.70 -19.17
N ARG A 94 -10.53 -18.83 -19.73
CA ARG A 94 -11.08 -19.95 -18.94
C ARG A 94 -10.05 -20.50 -17.96
N ALA A 95 -8.83 -20.75 -18.40
CA ALA A 95 -7.75 -21.19 -17.54
C ALA A 95 -7.44 -20.17 -16.43
N ALA A 96 -7.37 -18.88 -16.78
CA ALA A 96 -7.16 -17.81 -15.80
C ALA A 96 -8.28 -17.71 -14.76
N ARG A 97 -9.55 -17.83 -15.17
CA ARG A 97 -10.73 -17.85 -14.28
C ARG A 97 -10.69 -19.06 -13.33
N GLU A 98 -10.30 -20.24 -13.82
CA GLU A 98 -10.15 -21.44 -12.96
C GLU A 98 -9.01 -21.28 -11.95
N VAL A 99 -7.86 -20.75 -12.36
CA VAL A 99 -6.74 -20.46 -11.45
C VAL A 99 -7.16 -19.44 -10.40
N GLU A 100 -7.85 -18.35 -10.79
CA GLU A 100 -8.39 -17.35 -9.86
C GLU A 100 -9.30 -18.01 -8.82
N ARG A 101 -10.22 -18.86 -9.26
CA ARG A 101 -11.11 -19.61 -8.35
C ARG A 101 -10.33 -20.49 -7.38
N MET A 102 -9.32 -21.24 -7.86
CA MET A 102 -8.49 -22.09 -7.00
C MET A 102 -7.75 -21.27 -5.95
N VAL A 103 -7.13 -20.15 -6.36
CA VAL A 103 -6.43 -19.23 -5.46
C VAL A 103 -7.39 -18.64 -4.42
N THR A 104 -8.59 -18.22 -4.84
CA THR A 104 -9.62 -17.67 -3.94
C THR A 104 -10.03 -18.69 -2.85
N ILE A 105 -10.15 -19.98 -3.17
CA ILE A 105 -10.46 -21.03 -2.18
C ILE A 105 -9.32 -21.18 -1.16
N VAL A 106 -8.07 -21.27 -1.64
CA VAL A 106 -6.88 -21.38 -0.77
C VAL A 106 -6.77 -20.18 0.15
N VAL A 107 -6.98 -18.98 -0.38
CA VAL A 107 -6.99 -17.74 0.40
C VAL A 107 -8.09 -17.78 1.46
N THR A 108 -9.31 -18.18 1.10
CA THR A 108 -10.43 -18.25 2.06
C THR A 108 -10.08 -19.12 3.27
N PHE A 109 -9.41 -20.24 3.03
CA PHE A 109 -8.90 -21.10 4.10
C PHE A 109 -7.82 -20.42 4.95
N ILE A 110 -6.83 -19.77 4.33
CA ILE A 110 -5.78 -19.02 5.05
C ILE A 110 -6.38 -17.91 5.93
N ILE A 111 -7.43 -17.22 5.45
CA ILE A 111 -8.11 -16.18 6.24
C ILE A 111 -8.68 -16.75 7.54
N GLN A 112 -9.26 -17.95 7.50
CA GLN A 112 -9.79 -18.61 8.71
C GLN A 112 -8.67 -18.90 9.72
N CYS A 113 -7.46 -19.21 9.25
CA CYS A 113 -6.29 -19.43 10.11
C CYS A 113 -5.60 -18.13 10.56
N SER A 114 -5.85 -17.00 9.87
CA SER A 114 -5.09 -15.76 10.04
C SER A 114 -5.15 -15.19 11.46
N ALA A 115 -6.25 -15.38 12.19
CA ALA A 115 -6.38 -14.89 13.57
C ALA A 115 -5.27 -15.41 14.50
N LEU A 116 -4.90 -16.69 14.36
CA LEU A 116 -3.81 -17.30 15.14
C LEU A 116 -2.43 -16.80 14.69
N GLY A 117 -2.25 -16.64 13.37
CA GLY A 117 -1.01 -16.11 12.80
C GLY A 117 -0.74 -14.67 13.24
N VAL A 118 -1.75 -13.82 13.15
CA VAL A 118 -1.70 -12.42 13.60
C VAL A 118 -1.37 -12.36 15.10
N PHE A 119 -2.05 -13.15 15.93
CA PHE A 119 -1.77 -13.20 17.38
C PHE A 119 -0.31 -13.57 17.69
N SER A 120 0.23 -14.62 17.05
CA SER A 120 1.61 -15.06 17.24
C SER A 120 2.64 -14.00 16.79
N LEU A 121 2.37 -13.33 15.66
CA LEU A 121 3.20 -12.25 15.15
C LEU A 121 3.21 -11.03 16.08
N ILE A 122 2.09 -10.70 16.73
CA ILE A 122 2.03 -9.61 17.71
C ILE A 122 2.80 -9.99 18.96
N LEU A 123 2.52 -11.17 19.53
CA LEU A 123 3.08 -11.61 20.80
C LEU A 123 4.61 -11.72 20.76
N SER A 124 5.16 -12.34 19.69
CA SER A 124 6.61 -12.53 19.54
C SER A 124 7.40 -11.21 19.43
N ASN A 125 6.77 -10.13 18.99
CA ASN A 125 7.41 -8.82 18.87
C ASN A 125 7.26 -7.99 20.16
N ILE A 126 6.13 -8.10 20.87
CA ILE A 126 5.96 -7.44 22.19
C ILE A 126 7.00 -7.97 23.19
N LEU A 127 7.29 -9.27 23.17
CA LEU A 127 8.27 -9.88 24.08
C LEU A 127 9.72 -9.42 23.87
N LYS A 128 10.02 -8.76 22.75
CA LYS A 128 11.35 -8.23 22.43
C LYS A 128 11.54 -6.77 22.87
N LEU A 129 10.48 -6.13 23.37
CA LEU A 129 10.52 -4.74 23.84
C LEU A 129 10.95 -4.69 25.30
N ASP A 130 11.95 -3.87 25.60
CA ASP A 130 12.26 -3.45 26.96
C ASP A 130 11.61 -2.07 27.22
N PRO A 131 10.60 -1.98 28.12
CA PRO A 131 9.95 -0.72 28.45
C PRO A 131 10.92 0.34 29.01
N ALA A 132 12.05 -0.08 29.59
CA ALA A 132 13.03 0.82 30.20
C ALA A 132 13.85 1.61 29.18
N THR A 133 13.94 1.14 27.93
CA THR A 133 14.66 1.82 26.83
C THR A 133 13.80 2.80 26.04
N MET A 134 12.52 2.97 26.43
CA MET A 134 11.59 3.90 25.78
C MET A 134 11.87 5.36 26.20
N GLY A 135 12.99 5.90 25.73
CA GLY A 135 13.39 7.29 25.97
C GLY A 135 12.42 8.30 25.34
N ARG A 136 12.47 9.55 25.82
CA ARG A 136 11.61 10.68 25.36
C ARG A 136 11.61 10.86 23.84
N ASN A 137 12.76 10.72 23.19
CA ASN A 137 12.90 10.86 21.73
C ASN A 137 12.12 9.78 20.96
N LEU A 138 12.06 8.55 21.51
CA LEU A 138 11.33 7.45 20.89
C LEU A 138 9.82 7.64 21.02
N GLY A 139 9.37 8.08 22.19
CA GLY A 139 7.96 8.43 22.41
C GLY A 139 7.47 9.51 21.45
N VAL A 140 8.30 10.54 21.20
CA VAL A 140 8.04 11.59 20.22
C VAL A 140 7.90 11.05 18.80
N LEU A 141 8.82 10.19 18.35
CA LEU A 141 8.76 9.59 17.01
C LEU A 141 7.50 8.74 16.83
N ILE A 142 7.18 7.89 17.81
CA ILE A 142 5.99 7.04 17.77
C ILE A 142 4.72 7.90 17.79
N ALA A 143 4.62 8.85 18.71
CA ALA A 143 3.45 9.69 18.85
C ALA A 143 3.19 10.55 17.61
N SER A 144 4.23 11.20 17.07
CA SER A 144 4.11 12.02 15.85
C SER A 144 3.71 11.18 14.63
N THR A 145 4.27 9.99 14.48
CA THR A 145 3.92 9.08 13.39
C THR A 145 2.47 8.59 13.49
N LEU A 146 2.10 8.04 14.65
CA LEU A 146 0.76 7.45 14.84
C LEU A 146 -0.33 8.53 14.81
N SER A 147 -0.09 9.70 15.38
CA SER A 147 -1.05 10.80 15.31
C SER A 147 -1.25 11.32 13.88
N SER A 148 -0.17 11.45 13.10
CA SER A 148 -0.27 11.85 11.69
C SER A 148 -1.08 10.85 10.86
N MET A 149 -0.82 9.56 11.06
CA MET A 149 -1.59 8.48 10.42
C MET A 149 -3.05 8.47 10.87
N ALA A 150 -3.30 8.68 12.17
CA ALA A 150 -4.65 8.76 12.71
C ALA A 150 -5.42 9.95 12.13
N ILE A 151 -4.80 11.13 12.02
CA ILE A 151 -5.44 12.29 11.38
C ILE A 151 -5.73 12.00 9.91
N HIS A 152 -4.81 11.36 9.19
CA HIS A 152 -5.06 11.00 7.79
C HIS A 152 -6.22 10.00 7.64
N LEU A 153 -6.23 8.94 8.45
CA LEU A 153 -7.23 7.87 8.39
C LEU A 153 -8.60 8.28 8.93
N PHE A 154 -8.66 9.11 9.98
CA PHE A 154 -9.92 9.47 10.65
C PHE A 154 -10.45 10.84 10.24
N VAL A 155 -9.65 11.69 9.60
CA VAL A 155 -10.09 13.03 9.17
C VAL A 155 -9.96 13.20 7.67
N ALA A 156 -8.74 13.12 7.13
CA ALA A 156 -8.47 13.50 5.75
C ALA A 156 -9.15 12.59 4.71
N VAL A 157 -8.92 11.28 4.81
CA VAL A 157 -9.52 10.29 3.89
C VAL A 157 -11.04 10.21 4.06
N PRO A 158 -11.60 10.16 5.30
CA PRO A 158 -13.04 10.19 5.51
C PRO A 158 -13.75 11.40 4.91
N ILE A 159 -13.17 12.61 5.01
CA ILE A 159 -13.75 13.82 4.41
C ILE A 159 -13.85 13.67 2.90
N ILE A 160 -12.77 13.25 2.24
CA ILE A 160 -12.75 13.05 0.79
C ILE A 160 -13.74 11.96 0.38
N PHE A 161 -13.71 10.83 1.09
CA PHE A 161 -14.61 9.71 0.83
C PHE A 161 -16.08 10.12 0.94
N PHE A 162 -16.46 10.81 2.01
CA PHE A 162 -17.82 11.29 2.21
C PHE A 162 -18.21 12.32 1.14
N ALA A 163 -17.33 13.25 0.79
CA ALA A 163 -17.59 14.24 -0.25
C ALA A 163 -17.88 13.60 -1.62
N LEU A 164 -17.16 12.51 -1.96
CA LEU A 164 -17.28 11.86 -3.25
C LEU A 164 -18.39 10.80 -3.33
N THR A 165 -18.62 10.06 -2.24
CA THR A 165 -19.55 8.91 -2.22
C THR A 165 -20.86 9.18 -1.50
N ARG A 166 -20.91 10.21 -0.65
CA ARG A 166 -22.01 10.48 0.31
C ARG A 166 -22.29 9.32 1.28
N MET A 167 -21.36 8.37 1.42
CA MET A 167 -21.46 7.22 2.32
C MET A 167 -20.72 7.49 3.64
N ASN A 168 -21.18 6.91 4.74
CA ASN A 168 -20.48 7.01 6.02
C ASN A 168 -19.12 6.27 5.97
N PRO A 169 -17.98 7.00 6.04
CA PRO A 169 -16.65 6.41 5.90
C PRO A 169 -16.29 5.46 7.04
N TYR A 170 -16.68 5.76 8.28
CA TYR A 170 -16.32 4.96 9.45
C TYR A 170 -17.06 3.62 9.47
N VAL A 171 -18.33 3.61 9.07
CA VAL A 171 -19.10 2.36 8.92
C VAL A 171 -18.49 1.51 7.81
N TYR A 172 -18.11 2.11 6.69
CA TYR A 172 -17.43 1.40 5.61
C TYR A 172 -16.10 0.80 6.06
N TRP A 173 -15.27 1.59 6.76
CA TRP A 173 -13.98 1.16 7.28
C TRP A 173 -14.09 0.02 8.30
N LEU A 174 -15.02 0.09 9.25
CA LEU A 174 -15.27 -0.97 10.23
C LEU A 174 -15.75 -2.26 9.59
N LYS A 175 -16.60 -2.16 8.56
CA LYS A 175 -17.06 -3.32 7.78
C LYS A 175 -15.92 -4.03 7.04
N ASN A 176 -14.82 -3.33 6.77
CA ASN A 176 -13.61 -3.86 6.15
C ASN A 176 -12.50 -4.24 7.15
N SER A 177 -12.86 -4.39 8.43
CA SER A 177 -11.91 -4.73 9.51
C SER A 177 -11.08 -5.97 9.28
N ARG A 178 -11.62 -6.98 8.60
CA ARG A 178 -10.85 -8.17 8.22
C ARG A 178 -9.58 -7.81 7.45
N ALA A 179 -9.66 -6.91 6.47
CA ALA A 179 -8.51 -6.52 5.67
C ALA A 179 -7.48 -5.75 6.52
N TRP A 180 -7.86 -4.66 7.18
CA TRP A 180 -6.87 -3.85 7.89
C TRP A 180 -6.31 -4.52 9.17
N ILE A 181 -7.06 -5.43 9.81
CA ILE A 181 -6.53 -6.25 10.92
C ILE A 181 -5.47 -7.22 10.40
N THR A 182 -5.70 -7.87 9.26
CA THR A 182 -4.69 -8.75 8.67
C THR A 182 -3.49 -7.98 8.16
N ALA A 183 -3.68 -6.79 7.57
CA ALA A 183 -2.60 -5.90 7.19
C ALA A 183 -1.74 -5.51 8.40
N TRP A 184 -2.38 -5.13 9.51
CA TRP A 184 -1.70 -4.80 10.75
C TRP A 184 -0.97 -6.00 11.35
N GLY A 185 -1.55 -7.20 11.24
CA GLY A 185 -0.98 -8.44 11.76
C GLY A 185 0.19 -8.97 10.94
N SER A 186 0.12 -8.86 9.62
CA SER A 186 1.14 -9.35 8.68
C SER A 186 2.23 -8.34 8.35
N ALA A 187 1.97 -7.04 8.54
CA ALA A 187 2.81 -5.94 8.07
C ALA A 187 3.09 -5.98 6.55
N SER A 188 2.17 -6.55 5.75
CA SER A 188 2.31 -6.57 4.29
C SER A 188 0.96 -6.34 3.59
N SER A 189 0.94 -5.32 2.72
CA SER A 189 -0.22 -5.04 1.86
C SER A 189 -0.39 -6.17 0.83
N ALA A 190 0.71 -6.68 0.27
CA ALA A 190 0.67 -7.78 -0.69
C ALA A 190 0.11 -9.07 -0.07
N ALA A 191 0.53 -9.43 1.14
CA ALA A 191 -0.02 -10.58 1.86
C ALA A 191 -1.52 -10.42 2.19
N THR A 192 -2.01 -9.18 2.20
CA THR A 192 -3.40 -8.82 2.52
C THR A 192 -4.26 -8.57 1.27
N LEU A 193 -3.66 -8.60 0.08
CA LEU A 193 -4.32 -8.22 -1.16
C LEU A 193 -5.57 -9.05 -1.44
N SER A 194 -5.47 -10.36 -1.25
CA SER A 194 -6.56 -11.28 -1.50
C SER A 194 -7.73 -11.11 -0.50
N ILE A 195 -7.44 -10.78 0.75
CA ILE A 195 -8.45 -10.42 1.77
C ILE A 195 -9.13 -9.10 1.41
N SER A 196 -8.37 -8.16 0.86
CA SER A 196 -8.88 -6.86 0.43
C SER A 196 -9.84 -7.01 -0.76
N LEU A 197 -9.51 -7.89 -1.71
CA LEU A 197 -10.39 -8.24 -2.83
C LEU A 197 -11.71 -8.89 -2.38
N ASP A 198 -11.65 -9.78 -1.37
CA ASP A 198 -12.85 -10.37 -0.76
C ASP A 198 -13.69 -9.32 -0.02
N CYS A 199 -13.05 -8.44 0.76
CA CYS A 199 -13.76 -7.35 1.44
C CYS A 199 -14.44 -6.41 0.42
N ALA A 200 -13.76 -6.07 -0.67
CA ALA A 200 -14.34 -5.28 -1.76
C ALA A 200 -15.56 -5.98 -2.40
N ARG A 201 -15.47 -7.29 -2.66
CA ARG A 201 -16.59 -8.10 -3.15
C ARG A 201 -17.76 -8.09 -2.17
N ASP A 202 -17.51 -8.33 -0.88
CA ASP A 202 -18.54 -8.34 0.18
C ASP A 202 -19.20 -6.95 0.40
N ARG A 203 -18.64 -5.89 -0.19
CA ARG A 203 -19.19 -4.53 -0.24
C ARG A 203 -19.90 -4.19 -1.55
N GLY A 204 -20.03 -5.16 -2.46
CA GLY A 204 -20.73 -4.99 -3.73
C GLY A 204 -19.93 -4.19 -4.77
N ILE A 205 -18.61 -4.09 -4.63
CA ILE A 205 -17.77 -3.51 -5.69
C ILE A 205 -17.69 -4.53 -6.82
N SER A 206 -17.97 -4.10 -8.05
CA SER A 206 -17.90 -4.95 -9.25
C SER A 206 -16.53 -5.61 -9.39
N LYS A 207 -16.51 -6.85 -9.90
CA LYS A 207 -15.31 -7.63 -10.22
C LYS A 207 -14.35 -6.79 -11.07
N THR A 208 -14.84 -6.11 -12.10
CA THR A 208 -14.02 -5.24 -12.95
C THR A 208 -13.30 -4.16 -12.14
N VAL A 209 -14.02 -3.40 -11.30
CA VAL A 209 -13.42 -2.31 -10.53
C VAL A 209 -12.48 -2.83 -9.44
N ARG A 210 -12.85 -3.87 -8.69
CA ARG A 210 -12.02 -4.38 -7.58
C ARG A 210 -10.76 -5.08 -8.08
N SER A 211 -10.83 -5.81 -9.20
CA SER A 211 -9.68 -6.57 -9.74
C SER A 211 -8.60 -5.67 -10.34
N PHE A 212 -8.94 -4.42 -10.67
CA PHE A 212 -7.99 -3.40 -11.09
C PHE A 212 -7.58 -2.49 -9.91
N SER A 213 -8.54 -1.86 -9.24
CA SER A 213 -8.28 -0.77 -8.31
C SER A 213 -7.59 -1.22 -7.02
N VAL A 214 -7.95 -2.40 -6.49
CA VAL A 214 -7.37 -2.90 -5.23
C VAL A 214 -5.92 -3.36 -5.44
N PRO A 215 -5.58 -4.18 -6.46
CA PRO A 215 -4.19 -4.53 -6.75
C PRO A 215 -3.33 -3.31 -7.13
N LEU A 216 -3.87 -2.37 -7.89
CA LEU A 216 -3.16 -1.13 -8.20
C LEU A 216 -2.87 -0.34 -6.92
N GLY A 217 -3.88 -0.12 -6.08
CA GLY A 217 -3.74 0.57 -4.79
C GLY A 217 -2.67 -0.06 -3.90
N CYS A 218 -2.69 -1.39 -3.77
CA CYS A 218 -1.69 -2.13 -2.98
C CYS A 218 -0.23 -1.80 -3.37
N LEU A 219 0.02 -1.39 -4.61
CA LEU A 219 1.35 -1.07 -5.13
C LEU A 219 1.66 0.42 -5.10
N ILE A 220 0.70 1.27 -5.46
CA ILE A 220 0.96 2.71 -5.65
C ILE A 220 0.47 3.57 -4.48
N ASN A 221 -0.56 3.13 -3.76
CA ASN A 221 -1.22 3.89 -2.71
C ASN A 221 -0.61 3.57 -1.34
N MET A 222 0.59 4.10 -1.13
CA MET A 222 1.33 3.93 0.13
C MET A 222 1.34 5.19 0.99
N ASP A 223 0.16 5.74 1.30
CA ASP A 223 -0.01 6.98 2.07
C ASP A 223 0.66 6.94 3.45
N GLY A 224 0.57 5.82 4.18
CA GLY A 224 1.23 5.64 5.47
C GLY A 224 2.75 5.67 5.34
N THR A 225 3.28 5.13 4.24
CA THR A 225 4.71 5.19 3.92
C THR A 225 5.13 6.62 3.57
N ALA A 226 4.32 7.31 2.77
CA ALA A 226 4.53 8.72 2.44
C ALA A 226 4.54 9.60 3.69
N ILE A 227 3.63 9.38 4.66
CA ILE A 227 3.63 10.09 5.96
C ILE A 227 4.89 9.80 6.77
N TYR A 228 5.36 8.55 6.74
CA TYR A 228 6.48 8.10 7.55
C TYR A 228 7.82 8.70 7.12
N PHE A 229 8.10 8.80 5.81
CA PHE A 229 9.41 9.27 5.34
C PHE A 229 9.80 10.64 5.89
N PRO A 230 8.97 11.71 5.78
CA PRO A 230 9.33 13.01 6.32
C PRO A 230 9.51 13.00 7.82
N ILE A 231 8.68 12.24 8.56
CA ILE A 231 8.76 12.19 10.03
C ILE A 231 10.11 11.59 10.46
N VAL A 232 10.57 10.53 9.79
CA VAL A 232 11.90 9.94 10.06
C VAL A 232 13.01 10.92 9.73
N VAL A 233 12.98 11.58 8.57
CA VAL A 233 14.04 12.51 8.17
C VAL A 233 14.11 13.72 9.10
N VAL A 234 12.96 14.29 9.48
CA VAL A 234 12.88 15.39 10.44
C VAL A 234 13.37 14.95 11.82
N PHE A 235 12.99 13.76 12.27
CA PHE A 235 13.47 13.20 13.53
C PHE A 235 15.00 13.05 13.55
N LEU A 236 15.59 12.52 12.47
CA LEU A 236 17.04 12.40 12.33
C LEU A 236 17.74 13.77 12.32
N ALA A 237 17.18 14.76 11.60
CA ALA A 237 17.74 16.11 11.57
C ALA A 237 17.72 16.75 12.96
N ARG A 238 16.57 16.70 13.65
CA ARG A 238 16.37 17.36 14.94
C ARG A 238 17.18 16.73 16.07
N THR A 239 17.32 15.40 16.09
CA THR A 239 18.16 14.70 17.09
C THR A 239 19.65 15.02 16.95
N GLN A 240 20.06 15.50 15.77
CA GLN A 240 21.42 15.98 15.51
C GLN A 240 21.57 17.49 15.67
N GLY A 241 20.51 18.20 16.09
CA GLY A 241 20.51 19.65 16.20
C GLY A 241 20.54 20.39 14.85
N MET A 242 20.25 19.69 13.75
CA MET A 242 20.15 20.30 12.42
C MET A 242 18.80 20.99 12.25
N THR A 243 18.84 22.13 11.57
CA THR A 243 17.64 22.86 11.16
C THR A 243 17.41 22.64 9.68
N LEU A 244 16.20 22.24 9.31
CA LEU A 244 15.78 22.06 7.92
C LEU A 244 15.20 23.38 7.41
N SER A 245 15.65 23.80 6.23
CA SER A 245 15.09 24.94 5.52
C SER A 245 13.74 24.59 4.90
N VAL A 246 13.00 25.62 4.48
CA VAL A 246 11.74 25.42 3.73
C VAL A 246 11.98 24.63 2.44
N VAL A 247 13.14 24.82 1.79
CA VAL A 247 13.51 24.09 0.58
C VAL A 247 13.70 22.60 0.88
N ASP A 248 14.32 22.26 2.01
CA ASP A 248 14.51 20.86 2.42
C ASP A 248 13.17 20.16 2.65
N TYR A 249 12.21 20.84 3.28
CA TYR A 249 10.86 20.31 3.46
C TYR A 249 10.13 20.04 2.14
N VAL A 250 10.33 20.89 1.12
CA VAL A 250 9.77 20.66 -0.23
C VAL A 250 10.43 19.45 -0.89
N ILE A 251 11.76 19.33 -0.81
CA ILE A 251 12.51 18.19 -1.35
C ILE A 251 12.07 16.88 -0.69
N ILE A 252 12.00 16.85 0.65
CA ILE A 252 11.54 15.69 1.42
C ILE A 252 10.13 15.28 1.00
N THR A 253 9.22 16.24 0.85
CA THR A 253 7.82 15.98 0.47
C THR A 253 7.72 15.40 -0.95
N ALA A 254 8.45 15.98 -1.90
CA ALA A 254 8.47 15.51 -3.28
C ALA A 254 9.08 14.10 -3.37
N ALA A 255 10.25 13.89 -2.75
CA ALA A 255 10.93 12.61 -2.71
C ALA A 255 10.09 11.54 -2.01
N ALA A 256 9.47 11.85 -0.86
CA ALA A 256 8.59 10.94 -0.14
C ALA A 256 7.38 10.50 -0.98
N THR A 257 6.80 11.41 -1.77
CA THR A 257 5.68 11.08 -2.67
C THR A 257 6.12 10.11 -3.78
N LEU A 258 7.27 10.36 -4.38
CA LEU A 258 7.80 9.51 -5.46
C LEU A 258 8.24 8.15 -4.91
N SER A 259 8.98 8.15 -3.80
CA SER A 259 9.46 6.94 -3.14
C SER A 259 8.33 6.08 -2.59
N SER A 260 7.19 6.66 -2.17
CA SER A 260 6.06 5.85 -1.70
C SER A 260 5.47 4.98 -2.81
N ILE A 261 5.51 5.43 -4.07
CA ILE A 261 5.04 4.64 -5.21
C ILE A 261 6.04 3.52 -5.55
N GLY A 262 7.35 3.81 -5.39
CA GLY A 262 8.43 2.84 -5.60
C GLY A 262 8.68 1.90 -4.41
N THR A 263 7.89 1.99 -3.33
CA THR A 263 8.07 1.14 -2.15
C THR A 263 7.40 -0.21 -2.41
N THR A 264 8.12 -1.30 -2.21
CA THR A 264 7.54 -2.65 -2.34
C THR A 264 6.60 -2.93 -1.15
N PRO A 265 5.42 -3.56 -1.36
CA PRO A 265 4.43 -3.86 -0.31
C PRO A 265 4.80 -5.03 0.62
N ILE A 266 6.08 -5.10 1.00
CA ILE A 266 6.67 -6.09 1.91
C ILE A 266 7.13 -5.42 3.20
N PRO A 267 7.26 -6.17 4.31
CA PRO A 267 7.62 -5.60 5.60
C PRO A 267 8.95 -4.83 5.57
N SER A 268 9.00 -3.69 6.26
CA SER A 268 10.20 -2.85 6.46
C SER A 268 10.90 -2.35 5.18
N SER A 269 10.25 -2.40 4.01
CA SER A 269 10.82 -1.90 2.74
C SER A 269 11.15 -0.40 2.76
N SER A 270 10.42 0.37 3.58
CA SER A 270 10.56 1.83 3.68
C SER A 270 11.85 2.30 4.37
N LEU A 271 12.55 1.44 5.10
CA LEU A 271 13.74 1.84 5.86
C LEU A 271 14.88 2.31 4.94
N ALA A 272 15.15 1.59 3.85
CA ALA A 272 16.19 1.97 2.88
C ALA A 272 15.86 3.30 2.18
N LEU A 273 14.60 3.49 1.78
CA LEU A 273 14.16 4.72 1.11
C LEU A 273 14.19 5.93 2.05
N SER A 274 13.95 5.76 3.35
CA SER A 274 14.06 6.85 4.32
C SER A 274 15.50 7.37 4.45
N ILE A 275 16.51 6.48 4.36
CA ILE A 275 17.93 6.84 4.34
C ILE A 275 18.27 7.63 3.07
N MET A 276 17.79 7.15 1.92
CA MET A 276 17.98 7.84 0.64
C MET A 276 17.43 9.27 0.70
N ILE A 277 16.21 9.46 1.21
CA ILE A 277 15.59 10.79 1.34
C ILE A 277 16.35 11.69 2.32
N ALA A 278 16.87 11.13 3.43
CA ALA A 278 17.73 11.88 4.35
C ALA A 278 18.99 12.40 3.65
N GLY A 279 19.60 11.57 2.78
CA GLY A 279 20.77 11.96 1.98
C GLY A 279 20.49 13.12 1.02
N LEU A 280 19.30 13.19 0.41
CA LEU A 280 18.92 14.28 -0.52
C LEU A 280 18.93 15.68 0.11
N VAL A 281 18.71 15.76 1.42
CA VAL A 281 18.72 17.02 2.19
C VAL A 281 19.95 17.13 3.11
N GLY A 282 20.96 16.29 2.89
CA GLY A 282 22.23 16.33 3.62
C GLY A 282 22.12 15.95 5.09
N VAL A 283 21.08 15.22 5.51
CA VAL A 283 20.94 14.72 6.88
C VAL A 283 21.77 13.43 7.03
N PRO A 284 22.82 13.41 7.87
CA PRO A 284 23.65 12.23 8.03
C PRO A 284 22.89 11.09 8.72
N VAL A 285 23.13 9.86 8.26
CA VAL A 285 22.67 8.65 8.94
C VAL A 285 23.60 8.39 10.13
N THR A 286 23.06 8.47 11.34
CA THR A 286 23.80 8.22 12.59
C THR A 286 23.22 7.00 13.31
N GLY A 287 23.76 6.67 14.49
CA GLY A 287 23.22 5.62 15.36
C GLY A 287 21.74 5.82 15.72
N MET A 288 21.19 7.03 15.57
CA MET A 288 19.76 7.30 15.73
C MET A 288 18.88 6.55 14.72
N MET A 289 19.42 6.14 13.56
CA MET A 289 18.70 5.26 12.63
C MET A 289 18.44 3.88 13.24
N GLY A 290 19.32 3.40 14.13
CA GLY A 290 19.10 2.18 14.89
C GLY A 290 17.86 2.25 15.80
N VAL A 291 17.53 3.45 16.29
CA VAL A 291 16.30 3.68 17.07
C VAL A 291 15.07 3.54 16.17
N VAL A 292 15.10 4.12 14.97
CA VAL A 292 14.03 4.00 13.97
C VAL A 292 13.81 2.53 13.60
N PHE A 293 14.90 1.78 13.36
CA PHE A 293 14.84 0.35 13.04
C PHE A 293 14.22 -0.46 14.18
N ALA A 294 14.59 -0.16 15.42
CA ALA A 294 14.11 -0.88 16.60
C ALA A 294 12.58 -0.78 16.79
N ILE A 295 11.94 0.28 16.26
CA ILE A 295 10.49 0.47 16.37
C ILE A 295 9.73 0.33 15.06
N ASP A 296 10.42 0.11 13.94
CA ASP A 296 9.78 0.01 12.62
C ASP A 296 8.79 -1.15 12.59
N TRP A 297 9.07 -2.26 13.29
CA TRP A 297 8.14 -3.39 13.42
C TRP A 297 6.74 -2.97 13.94
N LEU A 298 6.65 -1.90 14.73
CA LEU A 298 5.39 -1.36 15.25
C LEU A 298 4.77 -0.39 14.24
N LEU A 299 5.54 0.61 13.80
CA LEU A 299 5.03 1.66 12.91
C LEU A 299 4.64 1.10 11.54
N ASP A 300 5.37 0.12 11.03
CA ASP A 300 5.10 -0.55 9.75
C ASP A 300 3.71 -1.18 9.68
N ARG A 301 3.26 -1.74 10.80
CA ARG A 301 1.93 -2.35 10.89
C ARG A 301 0.82 -1.32 10.75
N PHE A 302 0.97 -0.17 11.41
CA PHE A 302 0.01 0.94 11.28
C PHE A 302 0.05 1.56 9.88
N ARG A 303 1.24 1.70 9.27
CA ARG A 303 1.38 2.11 7.87
C ARG A 303 0.62 1.18 6.94
N THR A 304 0.88 -0.12 7.05
CA THR A 304 0.28 -1.15 6.21
C THR A 304 -1.24 -1.16 6.35
N ALA A 305 -1.74 -1.09 7.59
CA ALA A 305 -3.18 -1.02 7.86
C ALA A 305 -3.83 0.25 7.26
N LEU A 306 -3.13 1.39 7.32
CA LEU A 306 -3.59 2.64 6.71
C LEU A 306 -3.61 2.55 5.18
N ASN A 307 -2.57 2.00 4.57
CA ASN A 307 -2.48 1.82 3.11
C ASN A 307 -3.63 0.95 2.59
N VAL A 308 -3.82 -0.23 3.19
CA VAL A 308 -4.92 -1.15 2.84
C VAL A 308 -6.30 -0.53 3.07
N SER A 309 -6.45 0.29 4.12
CA SER A 309 -7.69 1.04 4.33
C SER A 309 -7.94 2.04 3.19
N GLY A 310 -6.91 2.76 2.76
CA GLY A 310 -6.94 3.68 1.63
C GLY A 310 -7.31 2.99 0.32
N ASP A 311 -6.78 1.80 0.06
CA ASP A 311 -7.08 1.01 -1.15
C ASP A 311 -8.57 0.70 -1.27
N LEU A 312 -9.18 0.29 -0.16
CA LEU A 312 -10.61 -0.03 -0.12
C LEU A 312 -11.49 1.22 -0.25
N PHE A 313 -11.11 2.33 0.39
CA PHE A 313 -11.78 3.61 0.18
C PHE A 313 -11.71 4.04 -1.29
N GLY A 314 -10.52 3.95 -1.90
CA GLY A 314 -10.28 4.28 -3.31
C GLY A 314 -11.13 3.41 -4.25
N ALA A 315 -11.14 2.10 -4.05
CA ALA A 315 -11.94 1.18 -4.86
C ALA A 315 -13.44 1.50 -4.82
N MET A 316 -13.98 1.83 -3.64
CA MET A 316 -15.38 2.22 -3.50
C MET A 316 -15.68 3.59 -4.12
N VAL A 317 -14.75 4.55 -4.03
CA VAL A 317 -14.88 5.86 -4.70
C VAL A 317 -14.92 5.67 -6.22
N VAL A 318 -13.99 4.89 -6.78
CA VAL A 318 -13.95 4.59 -8.22
C VAL A 318 -15.26 3.94 -8.65
N TYR A 319 -15.69 2.89 -7.95
CA TYR A 319 -16.96 2.19 -8.24
C TYR A 319 -18.16 3.14 -8.25
N LYS A 320 -18.28 4.01 -7.23
CA LYS A 320 -19.38 4.99 -7.15
C LYS A 320 -19.33 6.07 -8.23
N LYS A 321 -18.16 6.38 -8.78
CA LYS A 321 -18.00 7.40 -9.81
C LYS A 321 -18.11 6.86 -11.22
N THR A 322 -17.68 5.62 -11.45
CA THR A 322 -17.76 4.99 -12.76
C THR A 322 -19.11 4.32 -12.99
N GLY A 323 -19.74 3.78 -11.93
CA GLY A 323 -20.99 3.03 -12.06
C GLY A 323 -20.84 1.73 -12.85
N ILE A 324 -19.60 1.22 -13.01
CA ILE A 324 -19.33 -0.03 -13.73
C ILE A 324 -19.91 -1.18 -12.90
N GLU A 325 -20.95 -1.80 -13.44
CA GLU A 325 -21.53 -3.04 -12.93
C GLU A 325 -20.90 -4.24 -13.65
N ASP A 326 -20.93 -5.40 -13.01
CA ASP A 326 -20.52 -6.64 -13.68
C ASP A 326 -21.64 -7.05 -14.65
N GLU A 327 -21.27 -7.49 -15.85
CA GLU A 327 -22.23 -8.11 -16.77
C GLU A 327 -22.89 -9.31 -16.08
N THR A 328 -24.22 -9.36 -16.14
CA THR A 328 -24.97 -10.46 -15.54
C THR A 328 -24.86 -11.69 -16.44
N GLU A 329 -25.02 -12.90 -15.87
CA GLU A 329 -25.08 -14.13 -16.69
C GLU A 329 -26.18 -14.05 -17.76
N ASP A 330 -27.22 -13.23 -17.57
CA ASP A 330 -28.27 -12.97 -18.56
C ASP A 330 -27.77 -12.12 -19.75
N ASP A 331 -26.83 -11.20 -19.55
CA ASP A 331 -26.26 -10.39 -20.64
C ASP A 331 -25.41 -11.24 -21.60
N LEU A 332 -24.67 -12.21 -21.04
CA LEU A 332 -23.89 -13.20 -21.80
C LEU A 332 -24.77 -14.18 -22.60
N VAL A 333 -26.01 -14.43 -22.16
CA VAL A 333 -26.96 -15.29 -22.88
C VAL A 333 -27.63 -14.55 -24.05
N MET A 334 -27.82 -13.23 -23.93
CA MET A 334 -28.44 -12.42 -24.97
C MET A 334 -27.50 -12.14 -26.16
N GLU A 335 -26.19 -12.05 -25.94
CA GLU A 335 -25.19 -11.96 -27.02
C GLU A 335 -24.94 -13.29 -27.75
N GLY A 336 -25.27 -14.43 -27.12
CA GLY A 336 -25.07 -15.77 -27.66
C GLY A 336 -26.19 -16.30 -28.56
N GLN A 337 -27.28 -15.56 -28.80
CA GLN A 337 -28.34 -16.01 -29.71
C GLN A 337 -27.99 -15.68 -31.17
N PRO A 338 -27.83 -16.69 -32.06
CA PRO A 338 -27.78 -16.39 -33.49
C PRO A 338 -29.11 -15.73 -33.87
N MET A 339 -29.06 -14.60 -34.57
CA MET A 339 -30.26 -13.98 -35.15
C MET A 339 -31.07 -15.07 -35.87
N GLN A 340 -32.20 -15.45 -35.29
CA GLN A 340 -33.17 -16.29 -35.98
C GLN A 340 -33.67 -15.45 -37.17
N GLU A 341 -33.18 -15.76 -38.37
CA GLU A 341 -33.78 -15.30 -39.61
C GLU A 341 -35.28 -15.65 -39.55
N GLU A 342 -36.11 -14.63 -39.38
CA GLU A 342 -37.55 -14.75 -39.54
C GLU A 342 -37.83 -15.21 -40.98
N ALA A 343 -38.12 -16.51 -41.14
CA ALA A 343 -38.59 -17.05 -42.40
C ALA A 343 -39.88 -16.31 -42.82
N PRO A 344 -39.97 -15.78 -44.05
CA PRO A 344 -41.14 -15.01 -44.46
C PRO A 344 -42.38 -15.90 -44.50
N ARG A 345 -43.39 -15.53 -43.69
CA ARG A 345 -44.74 -16.14 -43.74
C ARG A 345 -45.36 -15.85 -45.10
N TYR A 346 -45.32 -16.81 -46.01
CA TYR A 346 -46.13 -16.74 -47.22
C TYR A 346 -47.58 -17.06 -46.87
N ASN A 347 -48.40 -16.01 -46.85
CA ASN A 347 -49.82 -16.03 -46.55
C ASN A 347 -50.57 -16.86 -47.62
N ARG A 348 -51.12 -18.02 -47.24
CA ARG A 348 -52.09 -18.75 -48.05
C ARG A 348 -53.51 -18.29 -47.71
N SER A 349 -54.03 -17.37 -48.51
CA SER A 349 -55.45 -17.09 -48.72
C SER A 349 -55.55 -16.42 -50.09
N MET A 350 -56.43 -16.73 -51.05
CA MET A 350 -57.58 -17.62 -51.20
C MET A 350 -57.91 -17.56 -52.71
N ALA A 351 -58.54 -18.61 -53.23
CA ALA A 351 -59.34 -18.67 -54.47
C ALA A 351 -58.62 -18.54 -55.83
#